data_AF-A0A3Q2PTB7-F1
#
_entry.id   AF-A0A3Q2PTB7-F1
#
_cell.length_a   1.000
_cell.length_b   1.000
_cell.length_c   1.000
_cell.angle_alpha   90.00
_cell.angle_beta   90.00
_cell.angle_gamma   90.00
#
_symmetry.space_group_name_H-M   'P 1'
#
loop_
_entity.id
_entity.type
_entity.pdbx_description
1 polymer ?
#
loop_
_entity_poly.entity_id
_entity_poly.type
_entity_poly.pdbx_seq_one_letter_code
_entity_poly.pdbx_strand_id
1 'polypeptide(L)' 'MSEDRWRLKHVTRHLFSSSMDESLAHCISDDCHMGAGISVMFRKKFWRVRQRLAAALKVCSALN' A
#
# COMPACT_ATOMS: atom_id res chain seq x y z
N MET A 1 3.80 -8.78 31.71
CA MET A 1 4.19 -8.34 30.35
C MET A 1 3.15 -8.90 29.38
N SER A 2 2.18 -8.07 29.00
CA SER A 2 1.14 -8.45 28.04
C SER A 2 1.73 -8.43 26.64
N GLU A 3 1.85 -9.61 26.02
CA GLU A 3 2.26 -9.71 24.62
C GLU A 3 1.18 -9.08 23.73
N ASP A 4 1.55 -7.99 23.05
CA ASP A 4 0.70 -7.38 22.02
C ASP A 4 0.67 -8.32 20.80
N ARG A 5 -0.27 -9.27 20.83
CA ARG A 5 -0.43 -10.28 19.79
C ARG A 5 -1.12 -9.66 18.58
N TRP A 6 -0.33 -9.26 17.60
CA TRP A 6 -0.83 -8.94 16.26
C TRP A 6 -1.52 -10.16 15.66
N ARG A 7 -2.72 -9.97 15.10
CA ARG A 7 -3.49 -11.01 14.42
C ARG A 7 -3.81 -10.55 13.01
N LEU A 8 -3.46 -11.37 12.02
CA LEU A 8 -3.84 -11.15 10.64
C LEU A 8 -5.35 -11.32 10.50
N LYS A 9 -6.03 -10.29 10.00
CA LYS A 9 -7.48 -10.31 9.75
C LYS A 9 -7.72 -10.28 8.26
N HIS A 10 -8.41 -11.30 7.74
CA HIS A 10 -8.91 -11.30 6.37
C HIS A 10 -10.32 -10.72 6.37
N VAL A 11 -10.55 -9.72 5.52
CA VAL A 11 -11.83 -9.01 5.44
C VAL A 11 -12.23 -8.87 3.99
N THR A 12 -13.43 -9.34 3.64
CA THR A 12 -14.01 -9.16 2.32
C THR A 12 -14.65 -7.77 2.24
N ARG A 13 -13.87 -6.78 1.80
CA ARG A 13 -14.32 -5.40 1.59
C ARG A 13 -13.54 -4.74 0.47
N HIS A 14 -14.00 -3.57 0.04
CA HIS A 14 -13.22 -2.76 -0.89
C HIS A 14 -11.96 -2.22 -0.19
N LEU A 15 -10.78 -2.56 -0.72
CA LEU A 15 -9.50 -2.21 -0.10
C LEU A 15 -9.31 -0.69 0.08
N PHE A 16 -9.73 0.10 -0.91
CA PHE A 16 -9.56 1.57 -0.86
C PHE A 16 -10.71 2.31 -0.18
N SER A 17 -11.60 1.61 0.53
CA SER A 17 -12.56 2.24 1.45
C SER A 17 -12.08 2.19 2.91
N SER A 18 -10.80 1.91 3.13
CA SER A 18 -10.13 2.02 4.42
C SER A 18 -10.22 3.43 5.00
N SER A 19 -10.24 3.53 6.34
CA SER A 19 -10.23 4.81 7.04
C SER A 19 -8.92 5.58 6.79
N MET A 20 -8.92 6.89 7.06
CA MET A 20 -7.71 7.72 6.91
C MET A 20 -6.57 7.32 7.85
N ASP A 21 -6.88 6.60 8.94
CA ASP A 21 -5.90 6.12 9.92
C ASP A 21 -5.22 4.81 9.49
N GLU A 22 -5.70 4.16 8.43
CA GLU A 22 -5.13 2.93 7.89
C GLU A 22 -4.18 3.22 6.73
N SER A 23 -2.97 2.64 6.79
CA SER A 23 -2.01 2.67 5.67
C SER A 23 -2.22 1.47 4.74
N LEU A 24 -2.04 1.69 3.44
CA LEU A 24 -2.12 0.63 2.42
C LEU A 24 -0.73 0.31 1.87
N ALA A 25 -0.43 -0.98 1.68
CA ALA A 25 0.84 -1.45 1.12
C ALA A 25 0.59 -2.43 -0.02
N HIS A 26 1.44 -2.36 -1.05
CA HIS A 26 1.53 -3.38 -2.10
C HIS A 26 2.96 -3.40 -2.67
N CYS A 27 3.36 -4.54 -3.24
CA CYS A 27 4.61 -4.64 -3.97
C CYS A 27 4.46 -3.99 -5.36
N ILE A 28 5.53 -3.35 -5.83
CA ILE A 28 5.69 -2.84 -7.19
C ILE A 28 6.99 -3.35 -7.77
N SER A 29 7.09 -3.34 -9.10
CA SER A 29 8.36 -3.51 -9.80
C SER A 29 9.26 -2.29 -9.59
N ASP A 30 10.57 -2.49 -9.69
CA ASP A 30 11.57 -1.43 -9.53
C ASP A 30 11.40 -0.29 -10.53
N ASP A 31 10.97 -0.61 -11.76
CA ASP A 31 10.65 0.38 -12.80
C ASP A 31 9.39 1.21 -12.49
N CYS A 32 8.73 0.94 -11.35
CA CYS A 32 7.49 1.56 -10.91
C CYS A 32 6.36 1.49 -11.96
N HIS A 33 6.43 0.51 -12.87
CA HIS A 33 5.45 0.33 -13.93
C HIS A 33 4.17 -0.30 -13.36
N MET A 34 3.31 0.56 -12.82
CA MET A 34 1.99 0.20 -12.29
C MET A 34 0.95 -0.02 -13.40
N GLY A 35 1.23 -0.94 -14.33
CA GLY A 35 0.43 -1.18 -15.54
C GLY A 35 -0.65 -2.27 -15.42
N ALA A 36 -0.61 -3.11 -14.38
CA ALA A 36 -1.51 -4.25 -14.22
C ALA A 36 -2.02 -4.44 -12.78
N GLY A 37 -3.07 -5.26 -12.63
CA GLY A 37 -3.59 -5.69 -11.33
C GLY A 37 -4.03 -4.55 -10.41
N ILE A 38 -3.85 -4.74 -9.10
CA ILE A 38 -4.19 -3.74 -8.08
C ILE A 38 -3.34 -2.47 -8.21
N SER A 39 -2.13 -2.56 -8.78
CA SER A 39 -1.22 -1.43 -8.98
C SER A 39 -1.83 -0.34 -9.88
N VAL A 40 -2.66 -0.71 -10.86
CA VAL A 40 -3.39 0.28 -11.69
C VAL A 40 -4.34 1.12 -10.84
N MET A 41 -4.99 0.51 -9.84
CA MET A 41 -5.91 1.21 -8.95
C MET A 41 -5.16 2.14 -7.99
N PHE A 42 -4.01 1.71 -7.46
CA PHE A 42 -3.12 2.57 -6.68
C PHE A 42 -2.64 3.76 -7.50
N ARG A 43 -2.22 3.55 -8.76
CA ARG A 43 -1.88 4.63 -9.69
C ARG A 43 -3.04 5.60 -9.85
N LYS A 44 -4.24 5.12 -10.20
CA LYS A 44 -5.40 6.00 -10.43
C LYS A 44 -5.77 6.85 -9.21
N LYS A 45 -5.70 6.29 -7.99
CA LYS A 45 -6.08 6.98 -6.75
C LYS A 45 -4.99 7.89 -6.18
N PHE A 46 -3.74 7.47 -6.23
CA PHE A 46 -2.65 8.12 -5.48
C PHE A 46 -1.54 8.72 -6.37
N TRP A 47 -1.55 8.53 -7.69
CA TRP A 47 -0.50 9.06 -8.58
C TRP A 47 -0.34 10.58 -8.50
N ARG A 48 -1.43 11.33 -8.31
CA ARG A 48 -1.37 12.79 -8.11
C ARG A 48 -0.70 13.18 -6.78
N VAL A 49 -0.63 12.27 -5.81
CA VAL A 49 0.05 12.48 -4.52
C VAL A 49 1.57 12.32 -4.64
N ARG A 50 2.08 11.66 -5.70
CA ARG A 50 3.54 11.52 -5.95
C ARG A 50 4.28 12.85 -6.13
N GLN A 51 3.59 13.93 -6.53
CA GLN A 51 4.23 15.25 -6.63
C GLN A 51 4.56 15.89 -5.27
N ARG A 52 4.03 15.37 -4.14
CA ARG A 52 4.27 15.95 -2.80
C ARG A 52 5.02 15.04 -1.83
N LEU A 53 5.12 13.73 -2.09
CA LEU A 53 5.63 12.77 -1.10
C LEU A 53 6.48 11.69 -1.78
N ALA A 54 7.76 11.98 -2.02
CA ALA A 54 8.78 10.95 -2.21
C ALA A 54 8.98 10.05 -0.95
N ALA A 55 8.27 10.34 0.16
CA ALA A 55 8.49 9.74 1.47
C ALA A 55 7.34 8.85 2.00
N ALA A 56 6.19 8.75 1.30
CA ALA A 56 5.04 7.96 1.81
C ALA A 56 5.00 6.50 1.30
N LEU A 57 5.85 6.14 0.33
CA LEU A 57 6.10 4.76 -0.03
C LEU A 57 7.16 4.20 0.93
N LYS A 58 6.75 3.76 2.12
CA LYS A 58 7.53 2.74 2.84
C LYS A 58 7.42 1.45 2.03
N VAL A 59 8.22 1.36 0.96
CA VAL A 59 8.55 0.09 0.31
C VAL A 59 9.38 -0.68 1.34
N CYS A 60 8.70 -1.40 2.23
CA CYS A 60 9.38 -2.37 3.07
C CYS A 60 9.93 -3.46 2.14
N SER A 61 11.26 -3.57 2.18
CA SER A 61 12.14 -4.58 1.58
C SER A 61 12.04 -4.77 0.08
N ALA A 62 13.10 -4.33 -0.60
CA ALA A 62 13.64 -5.02 -1.75
C ALA A 62 13.57 -6.53 -1.49
N LEU A 63 12.83 -7.25 -2.34
CA LEU A 63 13.04 -8.68 -2.51
C LEU A 63 14.32 -8.82 -3.34
N ASN A 64 15.46 -8.86 -2.64
CA ASN A 64 16.71 -9.41 -3.14
C ASN A 64 17.45 -10.07 -1.98
#